data_AF-A0A3D2QED3-F1
#
_entry.id   AF-A0A3D2QED3-F1
#
_cell.length_a   1.000
_cell.length_b   1.000
_cell.length_c   1.000
_cell.angle_alpha   90.00
_cell.angle_beta   90.00
_cell.angle_gamma   90.00
#
_symmetry.space_group_name_H-M   'P 1'
#
loop_
_entity.id
_entity.type
_entity.pdbx_description
1 polymer ?
#
loop_
_entity_poly.entity_id
_entity_poly.type
_entity_poly.pdbx_seq_one_letter_code
_entity_poly.pdbx_strand_id
1 'polypeptide(L)'
;MSVTKVIKRDGTSVDFDLQKIIIAIGKANAAVEGAERLDEDQVRGIAEYVQRRDKNRLLVEDIQDMVERQLQKAGKFELAKSYIIYRYRRALVRKSNTTDESILSLIRNNNKDVMEENSNKNAVMASTQRDLIAGEVSKDLTRRVILPEAVSKAHDEGVLHFHDMDYFIQPIFNCCLIDIGDMLDNGTVMNGKLIESPKSFQVACNVMTQIIASVASSQYGGQSVDVSHLGKYLRRSKEKFTKRACGALGADADPATVRKVVDERLREELKAGVQTIQYQINTLMTTNGQSPFVTLFLYLRDGDPYIEENAMIIEEIIRQRYQGIKNEVGVYVTPAFPKLVYVLDENNNLTGGKYDYLTRLAVKCSAKRMYP
;
A
#
# COMPACT_ATOMS: atom_id res chain seq x y z
N MET A 1 28.53 49.42 -24.66
CA MET A 1 28.85 47.98 -24.48
C MET A 1 27.52 47.25 -24.30
N SER A 2 27.24 46.23 -25.10
CA SER A 2 25.97 45.48 -24.96
C SER A 2 25.96 44.76 -23.61
N VAL A 3 24.83 44.79 -22.91
CA VAL A 3 24.65 44.06 -21.65
C VAL A 3 24.39 42.60 -22.02
N THR A 4 25.35 41.72 -21.75
CA THR A 4 25.20 40.27 -21.98
C THR A 4 24.06 39.74 -21.11
N LYS A 5 23.04 39.16 -21.75
CA LYS A 5 21.89 38.55 -21.06
C LYS A 5 22.08 37.03 -20.92
N VAL A 6 21.74 36.51 -19.75
CA VAL A 6 21.75 35.07 -19.46
C VAL A 6 20.31 34.54 -19.45
N ILE A 7 20.05 33.52 -20.26
CA ILE A 7 18.75 32.84 -20.31
C ILE A 7 18.80 31.65 -19.35
N LYS A 8 17.94 31.70 -18.33
CA LYS A 8 17.76 30.62 -17.36
C LYS A 8 16.90 29.49 -17.94
N ARG A 9 16.91 28.33 -17.27
CA ARG A 9 16.15 27.13 -17.66
C ARG A 9 14.63 27.33 -17.70
N ASP A 10 14.12 28.29 -16.95
CA ASP A 10 12.69 28.71 -16.93
C ASP A 10 12.34 29.70 -18.05
N GLY A 11 13.27 29.97 -18.97
CA GLY A 11 13.10 30.93 -20.07
C GLY A 11 13.30 32.39 -19.66
N THR A 12 13.48 32.69 -18.37
CA THR A 12 13.69 34.07 -17.91
C THR A 12 15.07 34.59 -18.30
N SER A 13 15.14 35.88 -18.65
CA SER A 13 16.37 36.56 -19.05
C SER A 13 16.85 37.46 -17.92
N VAL A 14 18.08 37.29 -17.47
CA VAL A 14 18.72 38.13 -16.43
C VAL A 14 20.03 38.72 -16.93
N ASP A 15 20.52 39.76 -16.27
CA ASP A 15 21.84 40.31 -16.55
C ASP A 15 22.95 39.33 -16.16
N PHE A 16 24.01 39.27 -16.98
CA PHE A 16 25.19 38.50 -16.66
C PHE A 16 25.86 39.07 -15.41
N ASP A 17 26.11 38.18 -14.44
CA ASP A 17 26.73 38.51 -13.17
C ASP A 17 27.94 37.59 -12.95
N LEU A 18 29.13 38.18 -13.10
CA LEU A 18 30.43 37.53 -12.91
C LEU A 18 30.57 36.93 -11.50
N GLN A 19 30.01 37.56 -10.47
CA GLN A 19 30.14 37.09 -9.09
C GLN A 19 29.50 35.71 -8.90
N LYS A 20 28.44 35.39 -9.65
CA LYS A 20 27.81 34.06 -9.58
C LYS A 20 28.72 32.93 -10.05
N ILE A 21 29.61 33.20 -11.01
CA ILE A 21 30.59 32.22 -11.48
C ILE A 21 31.68 32.04 -10.42
N ILE A 22 32.20 33.16 -9.89
CA ILE A 22 33.24 33.16 -8.85
C ILE A 22 32.75 32.37 -7.62
N ILE A 23 31.54 32.64 -7.13
CA ILE A 23 30.97 31.94 -5.97
C ILE A 23 30.79 30.44 -6.27
N ALA A 24 30.35 30.08 -7.48
CA ALA A 24 30.13 28.68 -7.85
C ALA A 24 31.44 27.90 -7.93
N ILE A 25 32.48 28.49 -8.54
CA ILE A 25 33.82 27.89 -8.58
C ILE A 25 34.40 27.84 -7.17
N GLY A 26 34.29 28.91 -6.37
CA GLY A 26 34.79 28.96 -4.99
C GLY A 26 34.21 27.87 -4.10
N LYS A 27 32.92 27.56 -4.24
CA LYS A 27 32.28 26.44 -3.51
C LYS A 27 32.81 25.07 -3.92
N ALA A 28 33.11 24.88 -5.21
CA ALA A 28 33.77 23.67 -5.68
C ALA A 28 35.24 23.59 -5.23
N ASN A 29 35.91 24.74 -5.19
CA ASN A 29 37.31 24.93 -4.78
C ASN A 29 37.53 24.60 -3.30
N ALA A 30 36.56 24.93 -2.45
CA ALA A 30 36.57 24.57 -1.04
C ALA A 30 36.47 23.04 -0.80
N ALA A 31 35.94 22.29 -1.76
CA ALA A 31 35.72 20.84 -1.66
C ALA A 31 36.87 20.00 -2.24
N VAL A 32 37.95 20.62 -2.74
CA VAL A 32 39.16 19.95 -3.22
C VAL A 32 40.38 20.42 -2.43
N GLU A 33 41.48 19.68 -2.45
CA GLU A 33 42.68 19.94 -1.64
C GLU A 33 43.92 20.32 -2.47
N GLY A 34 44.85 21.04 -1.84
CA GLY A 34 46.22 21.22 -2.31
C GLY A 34 46.34 21.75 -3.74
N ALA A 35 47.09 21.02 -4.57
CA ALA A 35 47.45 21.41 -5.94
C ALA A 35 46.25 21.48 -6.91
N GLU A 36 45.08 20.96 -6.55
CA GLU A 36 43.88 21.02 -7.39
C GLU A 36 43.06 22.30 -7.19
N ARG A 37 43.41 23.12 -6.19
CA ARG A 37 42.78 24.43 -6.00
C ARG A 37 43.26 25.45 -7.04
N LEU A 38 42.37 26.36 -7.38
CA LEU A 38 42.72 27.61 -8.04
C LEU A 38 42.86 28.73 -7.01
N ASP A 39 43.79 29.65 -7.24
CA ASP A 39 43.85 30.91 -6.51
C ASP A 39 42.71 31.87 -6.95
N GLU A 40 42.51 32.95 -6.21
CA GLU A 40 41.42 33.89 -6.49
C GLU A 40 41.55 34.59 -7.85
N ASP A 41 42.78 34.84 -8.30
CA ASP A 41 43.05 35.50 -9.59
C ASP A 41 42.76 34.57 -10.76
N GLN A 42 43.07 33.28 -10.63
CA GLN A 42 42.73 32.24 -11.57
C GLN A 42 41.21 32.04 -11.67
N VAL A 43 40.50 32.00 -10.54
CA VAL A 43 39.03 31.91 -10.52
C VAL A 43 38.41 33.13 -11.21
N ARG A 44 38.92 34.33 -10.93
CA ARG A 44 38.48 35.58 -11.57
C ARG A 44 38.78 35.55 -13.07
N GLY A 45 39.94 35.07 -13.49
CA GLY A 45 40.33 34.92 -14.89
C GLY A 45 39.37 34.03 -15.69
N ILE A 46 38.87 32.94 -15.09
CA ILE A 46 37.86 32.07 -15.71
C ILE A 46 36.52 32.81 -15.85
N ALA A 47 36.09 33.56 -14.82
CA ALA A 47 34.85 34.33 -14.88
C ALA A 47 34.91 35.45 -15.95
N GLU A 48 36.05 36.14 -16.06
CA GLU A 48 36.30 37.17 -17.08
C GLU A 48 36.41 36.58 -18.49
N TYR A 49 36.95 35.36 -18.61
CA TYR A 49 36.95 34.62 -19.89
C TYR A 49 35.54 34.33 -20.38
N VAL A 50 34.63 33.99 -19.47
CA VAL A 50 33.22 33.79 -19.80
C VAL A 50 32.55 35.10 -20.19
N GLN A 51 32.87 36.19 -19.48
CA GLN A 51 32.30 37.52 -19.74
C GLN A 51 32.72 38.11 -21.09
N ARG A 52 33.98 37.91 -21.49
CA ARG A 52 34.55 38.46 -22.74
C ARG A 52 34.05 37.77 -24.01
N ARG A 53 33.22 36.73 -23.89
CA ARG A 53 32.74 35.99 -25.06
C ARG A 53 31.65 36.79 -25.76
N ASP A 54 31.87 37.04 -27.05
CA ASP A 54 30.99 37.88 -27.86
C ASP A 54 29.71 37.13 -28.24
N LYS A 55 28.80 37.05 -27.28
CA LYS A 55 27.43 36.56 -27.45
C LYS A 55 26.48 37.47 -26.68
N ASN A 56 25.59 38.16 -27.39
CA ASN A 56 24.55 38.99 -26.77
C ASN A 56 23.60 38.20 -25.85
N ARG A 57 23.53 36.87 -26.01
CA ARG A 57 22.70 35.95 -25.20
C ARG A 57 23.48 34.67 -24.92
N LEU A 58 23.54 34.28 -23.65
CA LEU A 58 24.17 33.03 -23.20
C LEU A 58 23.15 32.16 -22.48
N LEU A 59 23.11 30.86 -22.79
CA LEU A 59 22.36 29.92 -21.96
C LEU A 59 23.14 29.63 -20.67
N VAL A 60 22.43 29.33 -19.58
CA VAL A 60 23.06 28.91 -18.32
C VAL A 60 23.90 27.63 -18.50
N GLU A 61 23.54 26.73 -19.43
CA GLU A 61 24.35 25.55 -19.76
C GLU A 61 25.64 25.92 -20.49
N ASP A 62 25.60 26.84 -21.46
CA ASP A 62 26.80 27.30 -22.17
C ASP A 62 27.86 27.86 -21.20
N ILE A 63 27.41 28.62 -20.19
CA ILE A 63 28.29 29.16 -19.15
C ILE A 63 28.93 28.05 -18.33
N GLN A 64 28.19 26.98 -18.02
CA GLN A 64 28.70 25.84 -17.24
C GLN A 64 29.75 25.07 -18.03
N ASP A 65 29.46 24.74 -19.28
CA ASP A 65 30.39 24.03 -20.17
C ASP A 65 31.70 24.82 -20.35
N MET A 66 31.59 26.15 -20.43
CA MET A 66 32.75 27.01 -20.55
C MET A 66 33.61 27.01 -19.30
N VAL A 67 32.99 27.05 -18.11
CA VAL A 67 33.72 26.98 -16.83
C VAL A 67 34.39 25.62 -16.70
N GLU A 68 33.69 24.52 -16.99
CA GLU A 68 34.25 23.16 -16.93
C GLU A 68 35.47 23.01 -17.85
N ARG A 69 35.36 23.45 -19.10
CA ARG A 69 36.48 23.41 -20.06
C ARG A 69 37.67 24.23 -19.61
N GLN A 70 37.46 25.37 -18.94
CA GLN A 70 38.56 26.17 -18.42
C GLN A 70 39.25 25.49 -17.23
N LEU A 71 38.48 24.87 -16.33
CA LEU A 71 39.05 24.09 -15.22
C LEU A 71 39.89 22.91 -15.72
N GLN A 72 39.41 22.20 -16.75
CA GLN A 72 40.16 21.12 -17.40
C GLN A 72 41.44 21.63 -18.10
N LYS A 73 41.36 22.78 -18.81
CA LYS A 73 42.53 23.39 -19.46
C LYS A 73 43.60 23.86 -18.47
N ALA A 74 43.21 24.24 -17.27
CA ALA A 74 44.13 24.57 -16.18
C ALA A 74 44.72 23.33 -15.49
N GLY A 75 44.40 22.12 -15.98
CA GLY A 75 44.85 20.85 -15.41
C GLY A 75 44.19 20.50 -14.07
N LYS A 76 43.09 21.17 -13.70
CA LYS A 76 42.39 20.99 -12.41
C LYS A 76 41.19 20.05 -12.56
N PHE A 77 41.47 18.78 -12.78
CA PHE A 77 40.45 17.78 -13.12
C PHE A 77 39.53 17.46 -11.93
N GLU A 78 40.06 17.40 -10.72
CA GLU A 78 39.23 17.13 -9.53
C GLU A 78 38.35 18.34 -9.18
N LEU A 79 38.86 19.55 -9.40
CA LEU A 79 38.06 20.77 -9.26
C LEU A 79 36.93 20.83 -10.29
N ALA A 80 37.18 20.46 -11.55
CA ALA A 80 36.15 20.37 -12.57
C ALA A 80 35.05 19.37 -12.18
N LYS A 81 35.43 18.19 -11.68
CA LYS A 81 34.49 17.17 -11.19
C LYS A 81 33.67 17.66 -9.99
N SER A 82 34.32 18.29 -9.02
CA SER A 82 33.66 18.91 -7.85
C SER A 82 32.65 19.99 -8.27
N TYR A 83 33.01 20.80 -9.27
CA TYR A 83 32.12 21.83 -9.84
C TYR A 83 30.87 21.21 -10.50
N ILE A 84 31.04 20.17 -11.31
CA ILE A 84 29.92 19.42 -11.93
C ILE A 84 29.00 18.86 -10.84
N ILE A 85 29.56 18.22 -9.81
CA ILE A 85 28.79 17.63 -8.69
C ILE A 85 28.04 18.72 -7.91
N TYR A 86 28.68 19.85 -7.59
CA TYR A 86 28.04 20.97 -6.91
C TYR A 86 26.86 21.52 -7.71
N ARG A 87 27.00 21.65 -9.04
CA ARG A 87 25.93 22.10 -9.95
C ARG A 87 24.79 21.10 -10.00
N TYR A 88 25.09 19.81 -10.10
CA TYR A 88 24.10 18.74 -10.07
C TYR A 88 23.31 18.76 -8.75
N ARG A 89 23.99 18.85 -7.60
CA ARG A 89 23.34 18.99 -6.28
C ARG A 89 22.45 20.24 -6.19
N ARG A 90 22.88 21.39 -6.71
CA ARG A 90 22.07 22.63 -6.74
C ARG A 90 20.90 22.57 -7.73
N ALA A 91 20.95 21.70 -8.74
CA ALA A 91 19.83 21.42 -9.62
C ALA A 91 18.80 20.52 -8.92
N LEU A 92 19.26 19.48 -8.22
CA LEU A 92 18.44 18.61 -7.37
C LEU A 92 17.69 19.39 -6.28
N VAL A 93 18.37 20.29 -5.56
CA VAL A 93 17.73 21.14 -4.54
C VAL A 93 16.65 22.06 -5.15
N ARG A 94 16.82 22.54 -6.39
CA ARG A 94 15.81 23.36 -7.05
C ARG A 94 14.63 22.56 -7.59
N LYS A 95 14.84 21.28 -7.95
CA LYS A 95 13.75 20.32 -8.18
C LYS A 95 12.99 19.99 -6.89
N SER A 96 13.61 20.09 -5.72
CA SER A 96 12.99 19.82 -4.41
C SER A 96 11.83 20.74 -4.04
N ASN A 97 11.69 21.92 -4.67
CA ASN A 97 10.62 22.87 -4.33
C ASN A 97 9.22 22.40 -4.77
N THR A 98 9.08 21.39 -5.65
CA THR A 98 7.78 20.93 -6.13
C THR A 98 7.06 20.03 -5.12
N THR A 99 7.81 19.29 -4.29
CA THR A 99 7.25 18.41 -3.25
C THR A 99 6.63 19.22 -2.12
N ASP A 100 7.25 20.34 -1.75
CA ASP A 100 6.70 21.23 -0.71
C ASP A 100 5.37 21.84 -1.17
N GLU A 101 5.25 22.22 -2.45
CA GLU A 101 3.98 22.70 -3.01
C GLU A 101 2.92 21.59 -3.09
N SER A 102 3.30 20.36 -3.47
CA SER A 102 2.35 19.23 -3.49
C SER A 102 1.84 18.89 -2.10
N ILE A 103 2.72 18.79 -1.10
CA ILE A 103 2.37 18.59 0.32
C ILE A 103 1.49 19.73 0.84
N LEU A 104 1.84 20.99 0.55
CA LEU A 104 1.03 22.15 0.96
C LEU A 104 -0.35 22.15 0.29
N SER A 105 -0.47 21.69 -0.95
CA SER A 105 -1.74 21.57 -1.65
C SER A 105 -2.64 20.47 -1.08
N LEU A 106 -2.05 19.36 -0.59
CA LEU A 106 -2.76 18.29 0.11
C LEU A 106 -3.32 18.77 1.44
N ILE A 107 -2.50 19.46 2.24
CA ILE A 107 -2.92 20.04 3.54
C ILE A 107 -4.08 21.03 3.36
N ARG A 108 -4.12 21.74 2.21
CA ARG A 108 -5.19 22.68 1.87
C ARG A 108 -6.41 22.02 1.22
N ASN A 109 -6.44 20.70 1.03
CA ASN A 109 -7.47 19.96 0.30
C ASN A 109 -7.73 20.47 -1.13
N ASN A 110 -6.71 21.04 -1.79
CA ASN A 110 -6.86 21.70 -3.09
C ASN A 110 -6.41 20.83 -4.28
N ASN A 111 -5.85 19.65 -4.04
CA ASN A 111 -5.32 18.78 -5.09
C ASN A 111 -6.31 17.67 -5.44
N LYS A 112 -7.15 17.90 -6.46
CA LYS A 112 -8.20 16.96 -6.87
C LYS A 112 -7.66 15.64 -7.38
N ASP A 113 -6.58 15.64 -8.14
CA ASP A 113 -6.06 14.43 -8.78
C ASP A 113 -5.63 13.38 -7.75
N VAL A 114 -4.98 13.82 -6.66
CA VAL A 114 -4.59 12.93 -5.55
C VAL A 114 -5.79 12.48 -4.71
N MET A 115 -6.83 13.32 -4.63
CA MET A 115 -8.08 12.95 -3.92
C MET A 115 -8.93 11.95 -4.71
N GLU A 116 -8.81 11.93 -6.04
CA GLU A 116 -9.61 11.09 -6.95
C GLU A 116 -8.87 9.82 -7.43
N GLU A 117 -7.56 9.67 -7.19
CA GLU A 117 -6.75 8.50 -7.56
C GLU A 117 -7.29 7.18 -6.98
N ASN A 118 -7.93 7.22 -5.81
CA ASN A 118 -8.46 6.03 -5.15
C ASN A 118 -9.89 6.26 -4.65
N SER A 119 -10.87 5.74 -5.39
CA SER A 119 -12.31 5.91 -5.11
C SER A 119 -12.76 5.41 -3.74
N ASN A 120 -11.97 4.55 -3.09
CA ASN A 120 -12.28 4.00 -1.78
C ASN A 120 -11.71 4.84 -0.62
N LYS A 121 -10.97 5.92 -0.89
CA LYS A 121 -10.29 6.73 0.13
C LYS A 121 -11.07 8.01 0.43
N ASN A 122 -11.54 8.17 1.66
CA ASN A 122 -12.10 9.46 2.07
C ASN A 122 -10.95 10.44 2.33
N ALA A 123 -10.69 11.33 1.36
CA ALA A 123 -9.59 12.28 1.37
C ALA A 123 -9.61 13.26 2.55
N VAL A 124 -10.75 13.48 3.22
CA VAL A 124 -10.84 14.44 4.35
C VAL A 124 -10.45 13.78 5.68
N MET A 125 -10.39 12.46 5.74
CA MET A 125 -10.10 11.74 6.98
C MET A 125 -8.63 11.89 7.38
N ALA A 126 -8.37 12.02 8.68
CA ALA A 126 -7.02 12.28 9.21
C ALA A 126 -5.99 11.19 8.87
N SER A 127 -6.37 9.90 8.91
CA SER A 127 -5.48 8.80 8.52
C SER A 127 -5.17 8.83 7.03
N THR A 128 -6.18 9.09 6.18
CA THR A 128 -6.00 9.29 4.74
C THR A 128 -5.02 10.42 4.45
N GLN A 129 -5.19 11.58 5.09
CA GLN A 129 -4.32 12.75 4.89
C GLN A 129 -2.87 12.45 5.26
N ARG A 130 -2.63 11.76 6.39
CA ARG A 130 -1.29 11.33 6.79
C ARG A 130 -0.66 10.40 5.76
N ASP A 131 -1.43 9.45 5.26
CA ASP A 131 -0.96 8.51 4.25
C ASP A 131 -0.67 9.20 2.91
N LEU A 132 -1.51 10.16 2.47
CA LEU A 132 -1.24 10.95 1.26
C LEU A 132 0.04 11.78 1.37
N ILE A 133 0.28 12.42 2.52
CA ILE A 133 1.52 13.19 2.75
C ILE A 133 2.73 12.25 2.71
N ALA A 134 2.65 11.09 3.37
CA ALA A 134 3.73 10.10 3.34
C ALA A 134 3.95 9.54 1.93
N GLY A 135 2.87 9.34 1.17
CA GLY A 135 2.89 8.86 -0.21
C GLY A 135 3.56 9.84 -1.15
N GLU A 136 3.24 11.15 -1.08
CA GLU A 136 3.91 12.17 -1.90
C GLU A 136 5.40 12.25 -1.64
N VAL A 137 5.81 12.25 -0.37
CA VAL A 137 7.23 12.22 0.01
C VAL A 137 7.90 10.96 -0.54
N SER A 138 7.21 9.82 -0.47
CA SER A 138 7.72 8.54 -0.95
C SER A 138 7.82 8.49 -2.48
N LYS A 139 6.81 8.94 -3.23
CA LYS A 139 6.85 9.04 -4.71
C LYS A 139 8.03 9.88 -5.16
N ASP A 140 8.21 11.05 -4.55
CA ASP A 140 9.30 11.97 -4.87
C ASP A 140 10.69 11.40 -4.57
N LEU A 141 10.85 10.74 -3.42
CA LEU A 141 12.13 10.13 -3.04
C LEU A 141 12.45 8.89 -3.89
N THR A 142 11.44 8.04 -4.15
CA THR A 142 11.54 6.89 -5.04
C THR A 142 12.01 7.32 -6.44
N ARG A 143 11.38 8.34 -7.02
CA ARG A 143 11.71 8.84 -8.36
C ARG A 143 13.11 9.44 -8.47
N ARG A 144 13.57 10.15 -7.44
CA ARG A 144 14.84 10.92 -7.48
C ARG A 144 16.07 10.14 -7.02
N VAL A 145 15.90 9.21 -6.08
CA VAL A 145 17.03 8.60 -5.36
C VAL A 145 17.05 7.09 -5.50
N ILE A 146 15.90 6.43 -5.62
CA ILE A 146 15.83 4.97 -5.60
C ILE A 146 15.82 4.39 -7.02
N LEU A 147 14.94 4.87 -7.89
CA LEU A 147 14.79 4.33 -9.23
C LEU A 147 15.87 4.83 -10.19
N PRO A 148 16.37 3.97 -11.11
CA PRO A 148 17.19 4.42 -12.22
C PRO A 148 16.45 5.44 -13.08
N GLU A 149 17.16 6.46 -13.57
CA GLU A 149 16.58 7.56 -14.36
C GLU A 149 15.78 7.06 -15.56
N ALA A 150 16.27 6.01 -16.24
CA ALA A 150 15.57 5.41 -17.38
C ALA A 150 14.18 4.85 -17.02
N VAL A 151 14.04 4.27 -15.82
CA VAL A 151 12.77 3.71 -15.33
C VAL A 151 11.81 4.83 -14.95
N SER A 152 12.30 5.82 -14.20
CA SER A 152 11.51 7.00 -13.82
C SER A 152 10.98 7.74 -15.07
N LYS A 153 11.84 7.94 -16.07
CA LYS A 153 11.46 8.59 -17.32
C LYS A 153 10.44 7.76 -18.11
N ALA A 154 10.62 6.44 -18.21
CA ALA A 154 9.67 5.57 -18.87
C ALA A 154 8.29 5.56 -18.19
N HIS A 155 8.25 5.71 -16.87
CA HIS A 155 7.00 5.90 -16.13
C HIS A 155 6.33 7.24 -16.47
N ASP A 156 7.10 8.34 -16.43
CA ASP A 156 6.60 9.69 -16.69
C ASP A 156 6.08 9.86 -18.14
N GLU A 157 6.71 9.18 -19.10
CA GLU A 157 6.34 9.19 -20.52
C GLU A 157 5.23 8.18 -20.86
N GLY A 158 4.75 7.41 -19.88
CA GLY A 158 3.70 6.41 -20.07
C GLY A 158 4.14 5.17 -20.86
N VAL A 159 5.44 4.94 -21.03
CA VAL A 159 6.01 3.74 -21.66
C VAL A 159 5.79 2.52 -20.76
N LEU A 160 5.86 2.72 -19.44
CA LEU A 160 5.51 1.74 -18.43
C LEU A 160 4.74 2.41 -17.30
N HIS A 161 4.16 1.61 -16.40
CA HIS A 161 3.60 2.11 -15.16
C HIS A 161 4.27 1.40 -13.98
N PHE A 162 4.97 2.16 -13.13
CA PHE A 162 5.55 1.65 -11.90
C PHE A 162 4.49 1.76 -10.81
N HIS A 163 3.89 0.62 -10.45
CA HIS A 163 2.85 0.55 -9.44
C HIS A 163 3.39 0.88 -8.04
N ASP A 164 2.52 1.47 -7.20
CA ASP A 164 2.75 1.67 -5.76
C ASP A 164 4.05 2.43 -5.41
N MET A 165 4.42 3.41 -6.26
CA MET A 165 5.62 4.23 -6.08
C MET A 165 5.63 5.01 -4.75
N ASP A 166 4.44 5.31 -4.23
CA ASP A 166 4.15 5.91 -2.92
C ASP A 166 4.48 5.01 -1.73
N TYR A 167 4.68 3.72 -1.93
CA TYR A 167 5.05 2.78 -0.87
C TYR A 167 6.45 2.19 -1.03
N PHE A 168 7.04 2.29 -2.23
CA PHE A 168 8.27 1.57 -2.60
C PHE A 168 9.51 1.84 -1.74
N ILE A 169 9.60 3.02 -1.10
CA ILE A 169 10.71 3.32 -0.18
C ILE A 169 10.66 2.49 1.11
N GLN A 170 9.46 2.04 1.50
CA GLN A 170 9.27 1.27 2.71
C GLN A 170 9.60 -0.21 2.43
N PRO A 171 10.20 -0.95 3.38
CA PRO A 171 10.54 -2.36 3.22
C PRO A 171 9.30 -3.26 3.38
N ILE A 172 8.26 -2.96 2.61
CA ILE A 172 6.98 -3.69 2.56
C ILE A 172 6.75 -4.22 1.15
N PHE A 173 5.87 -5.20 1.03
CA PHE A 173 5.61 -5.89 -0.24
C PHE A 173 4.17 -5.64 -0.71
N ASN A 174 3.85 -6.16 -1.91
CA ASN A 174 2.55 -6.01 -2.53
C ASN A 174 1.49 -6.88 -1.83
N CYS A 175 1.34 -8.13 -2.28
CA CYS A 175 0.24 -9.00 -1.87
C CYS A 175 0.74 -10.32 -1.32
N CYS A 176 -0.11 -11.00 -0.55
CA CYS A 176 0.17 -12.33 -0.02
C CYS A 176 -1.08 -13.20 0.13
N LEU A 177 -0.83 -14.51 0.24
CA LEU A 177 -1.74 -15.46 0.87
C LEU A 177 -1.32 -15.58 2.33
N ILE A 178 -2.21 -15.25 3.25
CA ILE A 178 -1.88 -15.36 4.67
C ILE A 178 -1.97 -16.82 5.07
N ASP A 179 -0.92 -17.33 5.70
CA ASP A 179 -0.93 -18.65 6.34
C ASP A 179 -1.73 -18.59 7.65
N ILE A 180 -3.04 -18.40 7.50
CA ILE A 180 -3.96 -18.27 8.64
C ILE A 180 -4.05 -19.59 9.40
N GLY A 181 -3.81 -20.72 8.73
CA GLY A 181 -3.71 -22.03 9.36
C GLY A 181 -2.60 -22.02 10.40
N ASP A 182 -1.35 -21.77 10.00
CA ASP A 182 -0.23 -21.72 10.94
C ASP A 182 -0.47 -20.74 12.10
N MET A 183 -0.89 -19.51 11.78
CA MET A 183 -1.09 -18.46 12.77
C MET A 183 -2.18 -18.77 13.80
N LEU A 184 -3.25 -19.47 13.41
CA LEU A 184 -4.31 -19.87 14.34
C LEU A 184 -3.95 -21.16 15.09
N ASP A 185 -3.14 -22.04 14.51
CA ASP A 185 -2.78 -23.34 15.07
C ASP A 185 -1.71 -23.21 16.14
N ASN A 186 -0.63 -22.49 15.80
CA ASN A 186 0.55 -22.31 16.64
C ASN A 186 0.49 -21.02 17.47
N GLY A 187 -0.51 -20.18 17.22
CA GLY A 187 -0.61 -18.85 17.79
C GLY A 187 0.22 -17.84 17.01
N THR A 188 0.02 -16.56 17.30
CA THR A 188 0.71 -15.47 16.61
C THR A 188 0.99 -14.31 17.54
N VAL A 189 1.93 -13.43 17.18
CA VAL A 189 2.23 -12.22 17.97
C VAL A 189 1.75 -11.01 17.21
N MET A 190 0.85 -10.24 17.80
CA MET A 190 0.38 -8.96 17.27
C MET A 190 0.69 -7.86 18.27
N ASN A 191 1.39 -6.80 17.84
CA ASN A 191 1.79 -5.67 18.68
C ASN A 191 2.51 -6.09 19.98
N GLY A 192 3.40 -7.08 19.88
CA GLY A 192 4.16 -7.61 21.03
C GLY A 192 3.33 -8.42 22.03
N LYS A 193 2.08 -8.80 21.69
CA LYS A 193 1.22 -9.65 22.50
C LYS A 193 1.01 -11.00 21.83
N LEU A 194 1.31 -12.07 22.55
CA LEU A 194 1.04 -13.43 22.11
C LEU A 194 -0.46 -13.70 22.14
N ILE A 195 -0.96 -14.20 21.02
CA ILE A 195 -2.32 -14.70 20.84
C ILE A 195 -2.22 -16.21 20.70
N GLU A 196 -2.77 -16.90 21.69
CA GLU A 196 -2.83 -18.36 21.69
C GLU A 196 -3.84 -18.89 20.67
N SER A 197 -3.70 -20.18 20.33
CA SER A 197 -4.65 -20.87 19.45
C SER A 197 -6.11 -20.72 19.92
N PRO A 198 -7.04 -20.28 19.07
CA PRO A 198 -8.43 -20.03 19.45
C PRO A 198 -9.14 -21.26 20.02
N LYS A 199 -9.90 -21.05 21.09
CA LYS A 199 -10.64 -22.11 21.82
C LYS A 199 -12.13 -22.19 21.43
N SER A 200 -12.57 -21.40 20.45
CA SER A 200 -13.92 -21.46 19.85
C SER A 200 -13.92 -20.81 18.47
N PHE A 201 -14.97 -21.08 17.68
CA PHE A 201 -15.16 -20.49 16.35
C PHE A 201 -15.21 -18.97 16.38
N GLN A 202 -15.99 -18.38 17.29
CA GLN A 202 -16.12 -16.92 17.36
C GLN A 202 -14.78 -16.24 17.68
N VAL A 203 -13.95 -16.85 18.55
CA VAL A 203 -12.61 -16.35 18.85
C VAL A 203 -11.71 -16.47 17.61
N ALA A 204 -11.78 -17.57 16.86
CA ALA A 204 -11.01 -17.73 15.63
C ALA A 204 -11.37 -16.67 14.58
N CYS A 205 -12.65 -16.37 14.40
CA CYS A 205 -13.12 -15.30 13.51
C CYS A 205 -12.57 -13.93 13.92
N ASN A 206 -12.51 -13.62 15.22
CA ASN A 206 -11.97 -12.36 15.75
C ASN A 206 -10.44 -12.27 15.58
N VAL A 207 -9.72 -13.36 15.85
CA VAL A 207 -8.26 -13.38 15.63
C VAL A 207 -7.94 -13.25 14.15
N MET A 208 -8.68 -13.93 13.27
CA MET A 208 -8.51 -13.83 11.83
C MET A 208 -8.68 -12.40 11.31
N THR A 209 -9.70 -11.66 11.75
CA THR A 209 -9.88 -10.26 11.33
C THR A 209 -8.79 -9.33 11.85
N GLN A 210 -8.27 -9.57 13.06
CA GLN A 210 -7.12 -8.84 13.59
C GLN A 210 -5.86 -9.10 12.76
N ILE A 211 -5.61 -10.36 12.39
CA ILE A 211 -4.51 -10.74 11.50
C ILE A 211 -4.66 -10.01 10.15
N ILE A 212 -5.85 -10.03 9.56
CA ILE A 212 -6.14 -9.33 8.30
C ILE A 212 -5.81 -7.84 8.41
N ALA A 213 -6.26 -7.17 9.47
CA ALA A 213 -5.99 -5.75 9.68
C ALA A 213 -4.49 -5.46 9.86
N SER A 214 -3.77 -6.33 10.58
CA SER A 214 -2.33 -6.19 10.82
C SER A 214 -1.51 -6.39 9.55
N VAL A 215 -1.86 -7.39 8.73
CA VAL A 215 -1.18 -7.67 7.47
C VAL A 215 -1.45 -6.54 6.47
N ALA A 216 -2.69 -6.08 6.32
CA ALA A 216 -2.99 -4.94 5.43
C ALA A 216 -2.24 -3.67 5.83
N SER A 217 -1.91 -3.50 7.10
CA SER A 217 -1.16 -2.33 7.57
C SER A 217 0.36 -2.45 7.34
N SER A 218 0.83 -3.62 6.88
CA SER A 218 2.25 -3.97 6.69
C SER A 218 2.59 -4.30 5.23
N GLN A 219 1.67 -4.04 4.30
CA GLN A 219 1.79 -4.24 2.86
C GLN A 219 0.95 -3.18 2.13
N TYR A 220 1.18 -2.92 0.85
CA TYR A 220 0.38 -1.95 0.08
C TYR A 220 -0.66 -2.59 -0.86
N GLY A 221 -0.59 -3.92 -1.04
CA GLY A 221 -1.50 -4.66 -1.90
C GLY A 221 -2.61 -5.42 -1.17
N GLY A 222 -3.32 -6.23 -1.96
CA GLY A 222 -4.37 -7.12 -1.46
C GLY A 222 -3.83 -8.32 -0.68
N GLN A 223 -4.66 -8.90 0.16
CA GLN A 223 -4.38 -10.15 0.86
C GLN A 223 -5.51 -11.16 0.62
N SER A 224 -5.20 -12.44 0.73
CA SER A 224 -6.24 -13.48 0.68
C SER A 224 -6.12 -14.45 1.84
N VAL A 225 -7.27 -14.92 2.31
CA VAL A 225 -7.39 -15.88 3.39
C VAL A 225 -8.30 -17.03 2.97
N ASP A 226 -7.83 -18.26 3.16
CA ASP A 226 -8.62 -19.48 2.95
C ASP A 226 -9.46 -19.75 4.21
N VAL A 227 -10.80 -19.77 4.05
CA VAL A 227 -11.71 -19.97 5.18
C VAL A 227 -11.77 -21.41 5.68
N SER A 228 -11.24 -22.38 4.92
CA SER A 228 -11.24 -23.79 5.30
C SER A 228 -10.49 -24.07 6.60
N HIS A 229 -9.53 -23.20 6.96
CA HIS A 229 -8.81 -23.26 8.23
C HIS A 229 -9.70 -22.96 9.46
N LEU A 230 -10.90 -22.41 9.26
CA LEU A 230 -11.84 -22.14 10.35
C LEU A 230 -12.65 -23.36 10.78
N GLY A 231 -12.82 -24.38 9.90
CA GLY A 231 -13.71 -25.52 10.13
C GLY A 231 -13.42 -26.27 11.43
N LYS A 232 -12.13 -26.46 11.75
CA LYS A 232 -11.71 -27.12 12.99
C LYS A 232 -12.14 -26.38 14.26
N TYR A 233 -12.24 -25.05 14.23
CA TYR A 233 -12.68 -24.27 15.38
C TYR A 233 -14.21 -24.35 15.56
N LEU A 234 -14.95 -24.52 14.46
CA LEU A 234 -16.39 -24.80 14.52
C LEU A 234 -16.65 -26.20 15.10
N ARG A 235 -15.88 -27.21 14.70
CA ARG A 235 -15.90 -28.56 15.31
C ARG A 235 -15.60 -28.49 16.81
N ARG A 236 -14.56 -27.75 17.20
CA ARG A 236 -14.18 -27.53 18.61
C ARG A 236 -15.30 -26.88 19.42
N SER A 237 -15.99 -25.89 18.84
CA SER A 237 -17.18 -25.28 19.44
C SER A 237 -18.31 -26.29 19.63
N LYS A 238 -18.62 -27.10 18.62
CA LYS A 238 -19.63 -28.17 18.70
C LYS A 238 -19.34 -29.16 19.83
N GLU A 239 -18.09 -29.62 19.95
CA GLU A 239 -17.66 -30.53 21.02
C GLU A 239 -17.81 -29.89 22.40
N LYS A 240 -17.41 -28.61 22.53
CA LYS A 240 -17.57 -27.83 23.77
C LYS A 240 -19.04 -27.70 24.16
N PHE A 241 -19.93 -27.41 23.20
CA PHE A 241 -21.36 -27.33 23.45
C PHE A 241 -21.97 -28.68 23.79
N THR A 242 -21.52 -29.75 23.15
CA THR A 242 -21.96 -31.13 23.44
C THR A 242 -21.61 -31.50 24.88
N LYS A 243 -20.36 -31.30 25.31
CA LYS A 243 -19.93 -31.56 26.69
C LYS A 243 -20.76 -30.77 27.71
N ARG A 244 -21.05 -29.50 27.43
CA ARG A 244 -21.88 -28.65 28.30
C ARG A 244 -23.34 -29.10 28.34
N ALA A 245 -23.92 -29.49 27.20
CA ALA A 245 -25.29 -29.95 27.10
C ALA A 245 -25.48 -31.27 27.86
N CYS A 246 -24.58 -32.24 27.67
CA CYS A 246 -24.60 -33.50 28.42
C CYS A 246 -24.45 -33.27 29.94
N GLY A 247 -23.55 -32.37 30.36
CA GLY A 247 -23.38 -32.05 31.77
C GLY A 247 -24.59 -31.36 32.41
N ALA A 248 -25.32 -30.54 31.64
CA ALA A 248 -26.48 -29.79 32.14
C ALA A 248 -27.78 -30.59 32.11
N LEU A 249 -27.96 -31.46 31.12
CA LEU A 249 -29.20 -32.24 30.93
C LEU A 249 -29.18 -33.59 31.65
N GLY A 250 -28.02 -34.04 32.14
CA GLY A 250 -27.84 -35.32 32.82
C GLY A 250 -27.62 -36.50 31.87
N ALA A 251 -27.19 -37.64 32.42
CA ALA A 251 -26.84 -38.84 31.65
C ALA A 251 -28.03 -39.49 30.91
N ASP A 252 -29.24 -39.30 31.43
CA ASP A 252 -30.49 -39.84 30.86
C ASP A 252 -31.16 -38.91 29.85
N ALA A 253 -30.48 -37.81 29.46
CA ALA A 253 -31.01 -36.89 28.49
C ALA A 253 -31.19 -37.56 27.13
N ASP A 254 -32.38 -37.40 26.54
CA ASP A 254 -32.66 -37.87 25.19
C ASP A 254 -31.62 -37.31 24.19
N PRO A 255 -30.92 -38.17 23.42
CA PRO A 255 -29.91 -37.74 22.45
C PRO A 255 -30.43 -36.74 21.42
N ALA A 256 -31.71 -36.81 21.05
CA ALA A 256 -32.28 -35.86 20.10
C ALA A 256 -32.40 -34.45 20.72
N THR A 257 -32.78 -34.36 21.99
CA THR A 257 -32.80 -33.11 22.76
C THR A 257 -31.41 -32.51 22.90
N VAL A 258 -30.39 -33.30 23.24
CA VAL A 258 -28.99 -32.84 23.32
C VAL A 258 -28.54 -32.28 21.97
N ARG A 259 -28.79 -33.02 20.89
CA ARG A 259 -28.42 -32.60 19.53
C ARG A 259 -29.09 -31.29 19.15
N LYS A 260 -30.39 -31.12 19.45
CA LYS A 260 -31.12 -29.89 19.16
C LYS A 260 -30.49 -28.68 19.85
N VAL A 261 -30.20 -28.78 21.16
CA VAL A 261 -29.58 -27.70 21.94
C VAL A 261 -28.18 -27.36 21.41
N VAL A 262 -27.38 -28.37 21.04
CA VAL A 262 -26.05 -28.18 20.47
C VAL A 262 -26.12 -27.50 19.11
N ASP A 263 -27.01 -27.95 18.22
CA ASP A 263 -27.16 -27.42 16.87
C ASP A 263 -27.67 -25.97 16.88
N GLU A 264 -28.60 -25.62 17.79
CA GLU A 264 -29.06 -24.24 17.99
C GLU A 264 -27.90 -23.33 18.43
N ARG A 265 -27.14 -23.71 19.46
CA ARG A 265 -25.98 -22.93 19.94
C ARG A 265 -24.87 -22.81 18.89
N LEU A 266 -24.61 -23.88 18.14
CA LEU A 266 -23.61 -23.89 17.09
C LEU A 266 -23.99 -22.91 15.97
N ARG A 267 -25.26 -22.88 15.56
CA ARG A 267 -25.77 -21.94 14.55
C ARG A 267 -25.67 -20.48 15.03
N GLU A 268 -25.96 -20.22 16.30
CA GLU A 268 -25.81 -18.88 16.88
C GLU A 268 -24.35 -18.42 16.87
N GLU A 269 -23.41 -19.27 17.29
CA GLU A 269 -21.98 -18.93 17.27
C GLU A 269 -21.45 -18.78 15.83
N LEU A 270 -21.89 -19.64 14.92
CA LEU A 270 -21.54 -19.57 13.49
C LEU A 270 -21.96 -18.21 12.91
N LYS A 271 -23.23 -17.84 13.10
CA LYS A 271 -23.78 -16.58 12.62
C LYS A 271 -23.03 -15.38 13.22
N ALA A 272 -22.79 -15.40 14.53
CA ALA A 272 -22.07 -14.31 15.21
C ALA A 272 -20.61 -14.19 14.75
N GLY A 273 -19.92 -15.32 14.53
CA GLY A 273 -18.54 -15.36 14.06
C GLY A 273 -18.41 -14.82 12.63
N VAL A 274 -19.23 -15.28 11.70
CA VAL A 274 -19.25 -14.78 10.31
C VAL A 274 -19.63 -13.31 10.27
N GLN A 275 -20.60 -12.89 11.09
CA GLN A 275 -21.00 -11.50 11.20
C GLN A 275 -19.86 -10.61 11.73
N THR A 276 -19.06 -11.14 12.67
CA THR A 276 -17.86 -10.45 13.17
C THR A 276 -16.87 -10.21 12.03
N ILE A 277 -16.62 -11.22 11.18
CA ILE A 277 -15.77 -11.07 9.99
C ILE A 277 -16.30 -9.98 9.06
N GLN A 278 -17.59 -10.04 8.71
CA GLN A 278 -18.20 -9.07 7.80
C GLN A 278 -18.12 -7.64 8.33
N TYR A 279 -18.48 -7.41 9.60
CA TYR A 279 -18.43 -6.07 10.16
C TYR A 279 -17.01 -5.57 10.32
N GLN A 280 -16.11 -6.33 10.94
CA GLN A 280 -14.76 -5.85 11.23
C GLN A 280 -13.97 -5.54 9.95
N ILE A 281 -14.11 -6.33 8.88
CA ILE A 281 -13.46 -6.00 7.60
C ILE A 281 -13.97 -4.67 7.03
N ASN A 282 -15.24 -4.32 7.24
CA ASN A 282 -15.83 -3.09 6.70
C ASN A 282 -15.74 -1.89 7.66
N THR A 283 -15.46 -2.09 8.94
CA THR A 283 -15.41 -1.01 9.94
C THR A 283 -14.02 -0.75 10.52
N LEU A 284 -13.10 -1.72 10.46
CA LEU A 284 -11.71 -1.48 10.81
C LEU A 284 -11.02 -0.71 9.69
N MET A 285 -10.15 0.21 10.09
CA MET A 285 -9.30 0.96 9.17
C MET A 285 -7.85 0.50 9.35
N THR A 286 -7.17 0.41 8.22
CA THR A 286 -5.73 0.16 8.16
C THR A 286 -4.97 1.48 8.31
N THR A 287 -3.64 1.41 8.32
CA THR A 287 -2.76 2.59 8.43
C THR A 287 -3.00 3.65 7.36
N ASN A 288 -3.45 3.24 6.16
CA ASN A 288 -3.73 4.16 5.06
C ASN A 288 -5.14 4.78 5.09
N GLY A 289 -5.94 4.46 6.12
CA GLY A 289 -7.30 4.97 6.29
C GLY A 289 -8.38 4.24 5.49
N GLN A 290 -8.08 3.07 4.92
CA GLN A 290 -9.06 2.27 4.19
C GLN A 290 -9.40 0.98 4.91
N SER A 291 -10.57 0.42 4.61
CA SER A 291 -10.89 -0.97 4.94
C SER A 291 -9.86 -1.91 4.31
N PRO A 292 -9.45 -3.00 4.98
CA PRO A 292 -8.50 -3.94 4.43
C PRO A 292 -8.95 -4.50 3.07
N PHE A 293 -8.07 -4.44 2.07
CA PHE A 293 -8.31 -5.12 0.80
C PHE A 293 -8.08 -6.63 1.00
N VAL A 294 -9.16 -7.35 1.29
CA VAL A 294 -9.11 -8.79 1.55
C VAL A 294 -10.04 -9.59 0.65
N THR A 295 -9.56 -10.75 0.22
CA THR A 295 -10.33 -11.79 -0.46
C THR A 295 -10.50 -13.00 0.46
N LEU A 296 -11.73 -13.48 0.63
CA LEU A 296 -12.01 -14.76 1.27
C LEU A 296 -12.14 -15.83 0.19
N PHE A 297 -11.29 -16.84 0.29
CA PHE A 297 -11.33 -18.01 -0.58
C PHE A 297 -12.30 -19.02 0.04
N LEU A 298 -13.38 -19.34 -0.70
CA LEU A 298 -14.44 -20.24 -0.29
C LEU A 298 -14.24 -21.56 -1.05
N TYR A 299 -13.41 -22.45 -0.48
CA TYR A 299 -13.05 -23.72 -1.09
C TYR A 299 -13.49 -24.91 -0.24
N LEU A 300 -14.11 -25.90 -0.88
CA LEU A 300 -14.44 -27.19 -0.29
C LEU A 300 -13.51 -28.26 -0.86
N ARG A 301 -12.43 -28.54 -0.12
CA ARG A 301 -11.44 -29.53 -0.51
C ARG A 301 -11.92 -30.94 -0.18
N ASP A 302 -12.01 -31.80 -1.19
CA ASP A 302 -12.32 -33.21 -0.97
C ASP A 302 -11.26 -33.88 -0.08
N GLY A 303 -11.72 -34.72 0.85
CA GLY A 303 -10.88 -35.37 1.85
C GLY A 303 -10.53 -34.51 3.08
N ASP A 304 -10.94 -33.24 3.14
CA ASP A 304 -10.79 -32.42 4.35
C ASP A 304 -11.66 -32.99 5.50
N PRO A 305 -11.08 -33.33 6.66
CA PRO A 305 -11.83 -33.83 7.80
C PRO A 305 -12.88 -32.84 8.36
N TYR A 306 -12.77 -31.55 8.01
CA TYR A 306 -13.67 -30.48 8.43
C TYR A 306 -14.59 -29.97 7.31
N ILE A 307 -14.72 -30.70 6.20
CA ILE A 307 -15.50 -30.26 5.03
C ILE A 307 -16.96 -29.89 5.37
N GLU A 308 -17.61 -30.61 6.30
CA GLU A 308 -18.97 -30.27 6.75
C GLU A 308 -19.03 -28.92 7.46
N GLU A 309 -18.07 -28.65 8.35
CA GLU A 309 -17.96 -27.35 9.02
C GLU A 309 -17.65 -26.24 8.01
N ASN A 310 -16.76 -26.50 7.07
CA ASN A 310 -16.41 -25.55 6.01
C ASN A 310 -17.62 -25.23 5.12
N ALA A 311 -18.45 -26.23 4.78
CA ALA A 311 -19.70 -26.02 4.06
C ALA A 311 -20.68 -25.13 4.84
N MET A 312 -20.81 -25.34 6.16
CA MET A 312 -21.64 -24.48 7.02
C MET A 312 -21.12 -23.03 7.07
N ILE A 313 -19.81 -22.85 7.16
CA ILE A 313 -19.17 -21.53 7.18
C ILE A 313 -19.38 -20.80 5.86
N ILE A 314 -19.14 -21.47 4.72
CA ILE A 314 -19.37 -20.92 3.39
C ILE A 314 -20.84 -20.55 3.21
N GLU A 315 -21.77 -21.41 3.61
CA GLU A 315 -23.21 -21.13 3.54
C GLU A 315 -23.56 -19.83 4.27
N GLU A 316 -23.09 -19.69 5.51
CA GLU A 316 -23.39 -18.52 6.34
C GLU A 316 -22.74 -17.24 5.79
N ILE A 317 -21.51 -17.32 5.27
CA ILE A 317 -20.84 -16.19 4.58
C ILE A 317 -21.69 -15.72 3.40
N ILE A 318 -22.15 -16.63 2.55
CA ILE A 318 -22.96 -16.28 1.37
C ILE A 318 -24.33 -15.74 1.80
N ARG A 319 -24.96 -16.31 2.84
CA ARG A 319 -26.25 -15.81 3.38
C ARG A 319 -26.14 -14.37 3.87
N GLN A 320 -25.10 -14.05 4.64
CA GLN A 320 -24.90 -12.69 5.15
C GLN A 320 -24.51 -11.71 4.04
N ARG A 321 -23.70 -12.14 3.05
CA ARG A 321 -23.42 -11.34 1.85
C ARG A 321 -24.70 -11.01 1.09
N TYR A 322 -25.57 -12.00 0.84
CA TYR A 322 -26.84 -11.81 0.14
C TYR A 322 -27.76 -10.82 0.86
N GLN A 323 -27.80 -10.88 2.19
CA GLN A 323 -28.48 -9.89 3.02
C GLN A 323 -27.86 -8.50 2.81
N GLY A 324 -26.54 -8.39 2.89
CA GLY A 324 -25.77 -7.16 2.78
C GLY A 324 -25.49 -6.52 4.14
N ILE A 325 -24.88 -5.34 4.13
CA ILE A 325 -24.61 -4.54 5.33
C ILE A 325 -25.51 -3.30 5.34
N LYS A 326 -25.95 -2.85 6.51
CA LYS A 326 -26.72 -1.60 6.61
C LYS A 326 -25.78 -0.40 6.49
N ASN A 327 -26.16 0.58 5.68
CA ASN A 327 -25.54 1.90 5.69
C ASN A 327 -26.02 2.74 6.89
N GLU A 328 -25.55 3.99 6.98
CA GLU A 328 -25.87 4.93 8.06
C GLU A 328 -27.38 5.23 8.23
N VAL A 329 -28.18 5.13 7.16
CA VAL A 329 -29.64 5.29 7.21
C VAL A 329 -30.39 3.95 7.35
N GLY A 330 -29.68 2.85 7.61
CA GLY A 330 -30.26 1.55 7.93
C GLY A 330 -30.65 0.67 6.73
N VAL A 331 -30.26 1.04 5.51
CA VAL A 331 -30.59 0.32 4.26
C VAL A 331 -29.50 -0.70 3.91
N TYR A 332 -29.91 -1.90 3.51
CA TYR A 332 -28.99 -2.98 3.14
C TYR A 332 -28.31 -2.73 1.78
N VAL A 333 -27.04 -2.33 1.82
CA VAL A 333 -26.17 -2.09 0.66
C VAL A 333 -25.23 -3.26 0.41
N THR A 334 -24.62 -3.27 -0.79
CA THR A 334 -23.62 -4.25 -1.18
C THR A 334 -22.27 -3.82 -0.63
N PRO A 335 -21.65 -4.57 0.29
CA PRO A 335 -20.32 -4.20 0.78
C PRO A 335 -19.26 -4.46 -0.29
N ALA A 336 -18.27 -3.58 -0.37
CA ALA A 336 -17.14 -3.73 -1.31
C ALA A 336 -16.21 -4.88 -0.89
N PHE A 337 -15.99 -5.05 0.42
CA PHE A 337 -15.12 -6.07 1.00
C PHE A 337 -15.85 -6.97 2.02
N PRO A 338 -15.33 -8.16 2.32
CA PRO A 338 -14.28 -8.87 1.55
C PRO A 338 -14.74 -9.18 0.12
N LYS A 339 -13.81 -9.39 -0.82
CA LYS A 339 -14.13 -10.13 -2.04
C LYS A 339 -14.40 -11.59 -1.66
N LEU A 340 -15.37 -12.23 -2.30
CA LEU A 340 -15.62 -13.66 -2.10
C LEU A 340 -15.28 -14.39 -3.39
N VAL A 341 -14.39 -15.38 -3.31
CA VAL A 341 -14.06 -16.24 -4.45
C VAL A 341 -14.51 -17.64 -4.12
N TYR A 342 -15.58 -18.08 -4.78
CA TYR A 342 -16.15 -19.42 -4.61
C TYR A 342 -15.59 -20.37 -5.67
N VAL A 343 -14.95 -21.45 -5.21
CA VAL A 343 -14.29 -22.41 -6.10
C VAL A 343 -15.29 -23.51 -6.46
N LEU A 344 -15.50 -23.69 -7.77
CA LEU A 344 -16.25 -24.82 -8.30
C LEU A 344 -15.32 -26.03 -8.43
N ASP A 345 -15.78 -27.16 -7.94
CA ASP A 345 -15.12 -28.46 -7.94
C ASP A 345 -16.16 -29.59 -8.11
N GLU A 346 -15.74 -30.84 -8.24
CA GLU A 346 -16.63 -31.99 -8.53
C GLU A 346 -17.79 -32.13 -7.52
N ASN A 347 -17.56 -31.77 -6.26
CA ASN A 347 -18.56 -31.88 -5.19
C ASN A 347 -19.61 -30.76 -5.16
N ASN A 348 -19.45 -29.69 -5.98
CA ASN A 348 -20.29 -28.49 -5.93
C ASN A 348 -20.54 -27.82 -7.31
N ASN A 349 -20.26 -28.46 -8.44
CA ASN A 349 -20.36 -27.84 -9.77
C ASN A 349 -21.74 -27.95 -10.46
N LEU A 350 -22.82 -28.22 -9.72
CA LEU A 350 -24.19 -28.40 -10.22
C LEU A 350 -24.41 -29.68 -11.07
N THR A 351 -23.50 -30.66 -11.00
CA THR A 351 -23.63 -31.95 -11.70
C THR A 351 -24.12 -33.11 -10.81
N GLY A 352 -24.67 -32.81 -9.64
CA GLY A 352 -25.16 -33.80 -8.67
C GLY A 352 -24.26 -33.95 -7.44
N GLY A 353 -23.34 -33.00 -7.21
CA GLY A 353 -22.45 -32.97 -6.07
C GLY A 353 -23.18 -32.69 -4.75
N LYS A 354 -22.64 -33.21 -3.63
CA LYS A 354 -23.22 -33.07 -2.29
C LYS A 354 -23.50 -31.61 -1.91
N TYR A 355 -22.65 -30.68 -2.36
CA TYR A 355 -22.70 -29.28 -1.99
C TYR A 355 -23.23 -28.35 -3.09
N ASP A 356 -23.87 -28.89 -4.14
CA ASP A 356 -24.50 -28.10 -5.22
C ASP A 356 -25.52 -27.07 -4.72
N TYR A 357 -26.09 -27.27 -3.53
CA TYR A 357 -26.99 -26.31 -2.90
C TYR A 357 -26.27 -25.00 -2.54
N LEU A 358 -24.98 -25.05 -2.19
CA LEU A 358 -24.16 -23.87 -1.95
C LEU A 358 -23.93 -23.11 -3.25
N THR A 359 -23.74 -23.80 -4.36
CA THR A 359 -23.57 -23.18 -5.68
C THR A 359 -24.83 -22.48 -6.14
N ARG A 360 -26.00 -23.08 -5.92
CA ARG A 360 -27.29 -22.39 -6.14
C ARG A 360 -27.41 -21.13 -5.28
N LEU A 361 -26.96 -21.19 -4.03
CA LEU A 361 -26.95 -20.03 -3.13
C LEU A 361 -25.94 -18.96 -3.58
N ALA A 362 -24.75 -19.37 -4.04
CA ALA A 362 -23.71 -18.50 -4.59
C ALA A 362 -24.22 -17.76 -5.83
N VAL A 363 -24.84 -18.45 -6.79
CA VAL A 363 -25.46 -17.84 -7.98
C VAL A 363 -26.52 -16.81 -7.59
N LYS A 364 -27.39 -17.13 -6.63
CA LYS A 364 -28.40 -16.20 -6.12
C LYS A 364 -27.77 -14.97 -5.47
N CYS A 365 -26.64 -15.15 -4.79
CA CYS A 365 -25.89 -14.08 -4.15
C CYS A 365 -25.21 -13.17 -5.17
N SER A 366 -24.49 -13.75 -6.15
CA SER A 366 -23.85 -13.06 -7.26
C SER A 366 -24.82 -12.15 -8.00
N ALA A 367 -26.00 -12.68 -8.36
CA ALA A 367 -27.03 -11.94 -9.07
C ALA A 367 -27.54 -10.68 -8.33
N LYS A 368 -27.41 -10.62 -7.00
CA LYS A 368 -27.85 -9.49 -6.18
C LYS A 368 -26.72 -8.59 -5.71
N ARG A 369 -25.52 -9.15 -5.47
CA ARG A 369 -24.45 -8.52 -4.70
C ARG A 369 -23.06 -8.65 -5.36
N MET A 370 -23.01 -9.05 -6.63
CA MET A 370 -21.81 -9.33 -7.44
C MET A 370 -21.03 -10.57 -6.97
N TYR A 371 -20.69 -10.63 -5.68
CA TYR A 371 -19.94 -11.74 -5.09
C TYR A 371 -20.84 -12.76 -4.35
N PRO A 372 -20.38 -14.01 -4.15
CA PRO A 372 -19.23 -14.60 -4.85
C PRO A 372 -19.45 -14.66 -6.37
#